data_AF-A0A7W0Z9Y9-F1
#
_entry.id   AF-A0A7W0Z9Y9-F1
#
_cell.length_a   1.000
_cell.length_b   1.000
_cell.length_c   1.000
_cell.angle_alpha   90.00
_cell.angle_beta   90.00
_cell.angle_gamma   90.00
#
_symmetry.space_group_name_H-M   'P 1'
#
loop_
_entity.id
_entity.type
_entity.pdbx_description
1 polymer ?
#
loop_
_entity_poly.entity_id
_entity_poly.type
_entity_poly.pdbx_seq_one_letter_code
_entity_poly.pdbx_strand_id
1 'polypeptide(L)'
;SRSAARAMFDEQVGWAVEAGVDFVIGETFSWGEEALIALESIRGTGLPAVITLAIHQEPATREGWTPEDACKRLEDAGADVVGLNCIRGPKTMLPLIRAVRESVDCYVAALPVPYRTHAEEPTFQSLRDPDYQGLPDDRPFPTALDPFTCNRYELADFARDAHELGVNYFGVCCGAAPHHIRSVAEALGRTPPASRYTADMSKHAFLGTDSTLKQAYQEYADKL
;
A
#
# COMPACT_ATOMS: atom_id res chain seq x y z
N SER A 1 1.22 28.60 2.27
CA SER A 1 1.73 29.18 1.01
C SER A 1 2.83 28.28 0.47
N ARG A 2 3.17 28.38 -0.82
CA ARG A 2 4.25 27.57 -1.42
C ARG A 2 5.58 27.70 -0.66
N SER A 3 5.97 28.92 -0.28
CA SER A 3 7.22 29.16 0.46
C SER A 3 7.23 28.51 1.85
N ALA A 4 6.11 28.53 2.56
CA ALA A 4 6.01 27.89 3.88
C ALA A 4 6.11 26.37 3.78
N ALA A 5 5.40 25.76 2.83
CA ALA A 5 5.49 24.31 2.59
C ALA A 5 6.92 23.91 2.19
N ARG A 6 7.55 24.66 1.29
CA ARG A 6 8.94 24.44 0.87
C ARG A 6 9.90 24.46 2.05
N ALA A 7 9.81 25.46 2.94
CA ALA A 7 10.68 25.55 4.11
C ALA A 7 10.53 24.33 5.04
N MET A 8 9.32 23.82 5.22
CA MET A 8 9.06 22.62 6.04
C MET A 8 9.65 21.34 5.41
N PHE A 9 9.64 21.23 4.08
CA PHE A 9 10.29 20.10 3.40
C PHE A 9 11.80 20.22 3.45
N ASP A 10 12.38 21.39 3.17
CA ASP A 10 13.83 21.60 3.21
C ASP A 10 14.42 21.25 4.59
N GLU A 11 13.71 21.59 5.67
CA GLU A 11 14.11 21.21 7.03
C GLU A 11 14.11 19.69 7.26
N GLN A 12 12.99 19.02 6.97
CA GLN A 12 12.86 17.57 7.21
C GLN A 12 13.77 16.74 6.29
N VAL A 13 13.89 17.14 5.02
CA VAL A 13 14.81 16.53 4.06
C VAL A 13 16.26 16.74 4.50
N GLY A 14 16.60 17.91 5.01
CA GLY A 14 17.91 18.20 5.60
C GLY A 14 18.29 17.20 6.70
N TRP A 15 17.39 16.93 7.65
CA TRP A 15 17.62 15.94 8.71
C TRP A 15 17.80 14.53 8.16
N ALA A 16 17.04 14.15 7.12
CA ALA A 16 17.19 12.84 6.48
C ALA A 16 18.57 12.68 5.82
N VAL A 17 19.04 13.72 5.13
CA VAL A 17 20.37 13.75 4.51
C VAL A 17 21.47 13.66 5.57
N GLU A 18 21.36 14.44 6.66
CA GLU A 18 22.33 14.40 7.77
C GLU A 18 22.39 13.01 8.43
N ALA A 19 21.26 12.31 8.50
CA ALA A 19 21.20 10.93 8.98
C ALA A 19 21.79 9.89 8.00
N GLY A 20 22.13 10.30 6.78
CA GLY A 20 22.77 9.45 5.77
C GLY A 20 21.83 8.44 5.13
N VAL A 21 20.56 8.80 4.89
CA VAL A 21 19.61 7.91 4.21
C VAL A 21 20.00 7.65 2.75
N ASP A 22 19.66 6.47 2.22
CA ASP A 22 19.96 6.10 0.83
C ASP A 22 19.05 6.82 -0.20
N PHE A 23 17.83 7.17 0.19
CA PHE A 23 16.83 7.87 -0.61
C PHE A 23 15.78 8.50 0.30
N VAL A 24 14.94 9.39 -0.24
CA VAL A 24 13.86 10.05 0.52
C VAL A 24 12.50 9.70 -0.09
N ILE A 25 11.53 9.43 0.78
CA ILE A 25 10.14 9.17 0.41
C ILE A 25 9.28 10.36 0.82
N GLY A 26 8.62 10.99 -0.14
CA GLY A 26 7.51 11.90 0.11
C GLY A 26 6.20 11.18 -0.19
N GLU A 27 5.46 10.77 0.83
CA GLU A 27 4.25 9.96 0.67
C GLU A 27 2.96 10.64 1.16
N THR A 28 1.82 10.07 0.75
CA THR A 28 0.47 10.43 1.23
C THR A 28 0.05 11.86 0.87
N PHE A 29 0.55 12.39 -0.26
CA PHE A 29 0.10 13.68 -0.75
C PHE A 29 -1.31 13.59 -1.33
N SER A 30 -2.20 14.48 -0.87
CA SER A 30 -3.51 14.67 -1.50
C SER A 30 -3.48 15.76 -2.57
N TRP A 31 -2.49 16.66 -2.52
CA TRP A 31 -2.25 17.71 -3.50
C TRP A 31 -1.00 17.38 -4.31
N GLY A 32 -1.11 17.31 -5.64
CA GLY A 32 0.01 17.10 -6.56
C GLY A 32 0.98 18.28 -6.58
N GLU A 33 0.49 19.53 -6.48
CA GLU A 33 1.32 20.73 -6.37
C GLU A 33 2.18 20.73 -5.10
N GLU A 34 1.66 20.20 -3.99
CA GLU A 34 2.43 20.04 -2.75
C GLU A 34 3.50 18.96 -2.91
N ALA A 35 3.16 17.83 -3.55
CA ALA A 35 4.09 16.76 -3.87
C ALA A 35 5.26 17.24 -4.75
N LEU A 36 5.00 18.13 -5.71
CA LEU A 36 6.03 18.76 -6.54
C LEU A 36 7.00 19.63 -5.71
N ILE A 37 6.49 20.35 -4.70
CA ILE A 37 7.35 21.15 -3.81
C ILE A 37 8.26 20.24 -2.97
N ALA A 38 7.72 19.14 -2.44
CA ALA A 38 8.51 18.15 -1.72
C ALA A 38 9.58 17.51 -2.62
N LEU A 39 9.22 17.14 -3.85
CA LEU A 39 10.14 16.59 -4.85
C LEU A 39 11.29 17.55 -5.16
N GLU A 40 11.00 18.85 -5.35
CA GLU A 40 12.05 19.86 -5.56
C GLU A 40 13.05 19.93 -4.40
N SER A 41 12.57 19.78 -3.17
CA SER A 41 13.42 19.76 -1.97
C SER A 41 14.33 18.52 -1.97
N ILE A 42 13.74 17.33 -2.17
CA ILE A 42 14.48 16.06 -2.21
C ILE A 42 15.53 16.08 -3.32
N ARG A 43 15.14 16.47 -4.54
CA ARG A 43 16.05 16.55 -5.69
C ARG A 43 17.22 17.50 -5.46
N GLY A 44 17.02 18.57 -4.69
CA GLY A 44 18.09 19.51 -4.34
C GLY A 44 19.25 18.87 -3.57
N THR A 45 19.03 17.71 -2.96
CA THR A 45 20.04 16.95 -2.21
C THR A 45 20.89 16.03 -3.11
N GLY A 46 20.39 15.69 -4.30
CA GLY A 46 20.97 14.67 -5.17
C GLY A 46 20.64 13.21 -4.79
N LEU A 47 19.86 12.97 -3.73
CA LEU A 47 19.36 11.64 -3.38
C LEU A 47 18.18 11.23 -4.27
N PRO A 48 17.95 9.92 -4.49
CA PRO A 48 16.77 9.43 -5.18
C PRO A 48 15.47 9.82 -4.46
N ALA A 49 14.44 10.14 -5.25
CA ALA A 49 13.14 10.57 -4.77
C ALA A 49 12.04 9.55 -5.08
N VAL A 50 11.35 9.09 -4.04
CA VAL A 50 10.12 8.30 -4.15
C VAL A 50 8.95 9.22 -3.78
N ILE A 51 7.99 9.42 -4.69
CA ILE A 51 6.81 10.23 -4.42
C ILE A 51 5.54 9.39 -4.59
N THR A 52 4.70 9.32 -3.57
CA THR A 52 3.40 8.63 -3.66
C THR A 52 2.23 9.50 -3.25
N LEU A 53 1.13 9.33 -3.99
CA LEU A 53 -0.11 10.08 -3.81
C LEU A 53 -1.17 9.25 -3.08
N ALA A 54 -1.99 9.92 -2.29
CA ALA A 54 -3.14 9.37 -1.60
C ALA A 54 -4.43 9.79 -2.32
N ILE A 55 -4.99 8.89 -3.13
CA ILE A 55 -6.20 9.13 -3.92
C ILE A 55 -7.44 8.71 -3.13
N HIS A 56 -8.29 9.69 -2.81
CA HIS A 56 -9.51 9.53 -1.99
C HIS A 56 -10.66 8.91 -2.78
N GLN A 57 -11.92 9.23 -2.45
CA GLN A 57 -13.09 8.62 -3.10
C GLN A 57 -13.16 8.99 -4.58
N GLU A 58 -12.98 10.26 -4.89
CA GLU A 58 -12.80 10.70 -6.26
C GLU A 58 -11.40 10.27 -6.75
N PRO A 59 -11.28 9.73 -7.98
CA PRO A 59 -10.01 9.32 -8.55
C PRO A 59 -9.24 10.56 -9.05
N ALA A 60 -8.96 11.51 -8.16
CA ALA A 60 -8.23 12.73 -8.46
C ALA A 60 -7.51 13.26 -7.21
N THR A 61 -6.44 14.03 -7.45
CA THR A 61 -5.85 14.92 -6.46
C THR A 61 -6.84 16.04 -6.09
N ARG A 62 -6.56 16.79 -5.02
CA ARG A 62 -7.47 17.84 -4.51
C ARG A 62 -7.66 19.00 -5.48
N GLU A 63 -6.70 19.25 -6.35
CA GLU A 63 -6.73 20.20 -7.46
C GLU A 63 -7.27 19.61 -8.77
N GLY A 64 -7.71 18.35 -8.76
CA GLY A 64 -8.44 17.75 -9.88
C GLY A 64 -7.59 17.05 -10.94
N TRP A 65 -6.29 16.83 -10.71
CA TRP A 65 -5.48 16.00 -11.61
C TRP A 65 -5.81 14.53 -11.40
N THR A 66 -5.92 13.77 -12.50
CA THR A 66 -6.03 12.31 -12.42
C THR A 66 -4.73 11.70 -11.86
N PRO A 67 -4.75 10.47 -11.31
CA PRO A 67 -3.57 9.83 -10.76
C PRO A 67 -2.44 9.71 -11.78
N GLU A 68 -2.77 9.35 -13.02
CA GLU A 68 -1.81 9.18 -14.12
C GLU A 68 -1.23 10.52 -14.61
N ASP A 69 -2.00 11.62 -14.62
CA ASP A 69 -1.49 12.97 -14.92
C ASP A 69 -0.57 13.45 -13.78
N ALA A 70 -1.00 13.28 -12.54
CA ALA A 70 -0.21 13.69 -11.37
C ALA A 70 1.13 12.92 -11.29
N CYS A 71 1.12 11.61 -11.50
CA CYS A 71 2.34 10.81 -11.53
C CYS A 71 3.23 11.18 -12.73
N LYS A 72 2.66 11.46 -13.91
CA LYS A 72 3.44 11.91 -15.07
C LYS A 72 4.14 13.25 -14.80
N ARG A 73 3.45 14.20 -14.17
CA ARG A 73 4.07 15.48 -13.78
C ARG A 73 5.21 15.30 -12.79
N LEU A 74 5.07 14.39 -11.83
CA LEU A 74 6.12 14.07 -10.85
C LEU A 74 7.33 13.42 -11.52
N GLU A 75 7.11 12.50 -12.46
CA GLU A 75 8.17 11.91 -13.27
C GLU A 75 8.88 12.98 -14.12
N ASP A 76 8.14 13.80 -14.86
CA ASP A 76 8.71 14.88 -15.70
C ASP A 76 9.48 15.90 -14.84
N ALA A 77 9.07 16.06 -13.57
CA ALA A 77 9.76 16.84 -12.55
C ALA A 77 10.92 16.07 -11.87
N GLY A 78 11.26 14.87 -12.31
CA GLY A 78 12.46 14.12 -11.94
C GLY A 78 12.33 13.21 -10.71
N ALA A 79 11.13 12.71 -10.38
CA ALA A 79 10.99 11.63 -9.41
C ALA A 79 11.53 10.31 -10.00
N ASP A 80 12.27 9.54 -9.20
CA ASP A 80 12.79 8.23 -9.59
C ASP A 80 11.73 7.12 -9.47
N VAL A 81 10.83 7.28 -8.51
CA VAL A 81 9.67 6.40 -8.29
C VAL A 81 8.43 7.25 -8.06
N VAL A 82 7.35 6.95 -8.79
CA VAL A 82 6.03 7.56 -8.58
C VAL A 82 5.00 6.49 -8.26
N GLY A 83 3.87 6.84 -7.63
CA GLY A 83 2.80 5.86 -7.45
C GLY A 83 1.80 6.23 -6.38
N LEU A 84 1.13 5.22 -5.84
CA LEU A 84 0.01 5.41 -4.91
C LEU A 84 0.25 4.67 -3.59
N ASN A 85 -0.12 5.31 -2.49
CA ASN A 85 -0.11 4.69 -1.17
C ASN A 85 -1.38 5.04 -0.37
N CYS A 86 -1.68 4.19 0.62
CA CYS A 86 -2.78 4.38 1.57
C CYS A 86 -4.17 4.40 0.90
N ILE A 87 -5.18 4.81 1.67
CA ILE A 87 -6.56 5.14 1.30
C ILE A 87 -7.38 4.01 0.66
N ARG A 88 -6.93 3.47 -0.46
CA ARG A 88 -7.61 2.45 -1.26
C ARG A 88 -7.05 1.07 -0.97
N GLY A 89 -7.95 0.10 -0.88
CA GLY A 89 -7.59 -1.31 -0.80
C GLY A 89 -7.06 -1.86 -2.11
N PRO A 90 -6.60 -3.12 -2.14
CA PRO A 90 -5.94 -3.70 -3.30
C PRO A 90 -6.82 -3.66 -4.55
N LYS A 91 -8.10 -4.03 -4.41
CA LYS A 91 -9.08 -4.08 -5.50
C LYS A 91 -9.36 -2.70 -6.13
N THR A 92 -9.47 -1.65 -5.31
CA THR A 92 -9.83 -0.30 -5.80
C THR A 92 -8.62 0.55 -6.16
N MET A 93 -7.41 0.12 -5.77
CA MET A 93 -6.14 0.73 -6.17
C MET A 93 -5.64 0.20 -7.52
N LEU A 94 -5.79 -1.10 -7.79
CA LEU A 94 -5.19 -1.75 -8.97
C LEU A 94 -5.56 -1.08 -10.33
N PRO A 95 -6.82 -0.67 -10.59
CA PRO A 95 -7.15 0.04 -11.82
C PRO A 95 -6.44 1.39 -11.97
N LEU A 96 -6.22 2.11 -10.87
CA LEU A 96 -5.50 3.38 -10.88
C LEU A 96 -4.01 3.17 -11.13
N ILE A 97 -3.43 2.12 -10.53
CA ILE A 97 -2.03 1.73 -10.76
C ILE A 97 -1.79 1.35 -12.22
N ARG A 98 -2.74 0.65 -12.85
CA ARG A 98 -2.67 0.36 -14.30
C ARG A 98 -2.56 1.64 -15.12
N ALA A 99 -3.45 2.61 -14.90
CA ALA A 99 -3.42 3.88 -15.61
C ALA A 99 -2.12 4.66 -15.38
N VAL A 100 -1.63 4.71 -14.13
CA VAL A 100 -0.34 5.33 -13.79
C VAL A 100 0.81 4.64 -14.53
N ARG A 101 0.85 3.31 -14.51
CA ARG A 101 1.94 2.55 -15.14
C ARG A 101 1.96 2.72 -16.66
N GLU A 102 0.80 2.87 -17.29
CA GLU A 102 0.67 3.14 -18.73
C GLU A 102 1.10 4.57 -19.10
N SER A 103 1.18 5.51 -18.15
CA SER A 103 1.50 6.92 -18.42
C SER A 103 2.95 7.32 -18.15
N VAL A 104 3.70 6.52 -17.40
CA VAL A 104 5.08 6.84 -16.97
C VAL A 104 6.08 5.77 -17.42
N ASP A 105 7.37 6.11 -17.46
CA ASP A 105 8.49 5.24 -17.80
C ASP A 105 9.36 4.85 -16.57
N CYS A 106 9.36 5.69 -15.53
CA CYS A 106 10.09 5.50 -14.26
C CYS A 106 9.52 4.33 -13.44
N TYR A 107 10.09 4.06 -12.26
CA TYR A 107 9.59 3.00 -11.41
C TYR A 107 8.22 3.36 -10.80
N VAL A 108 7.34 2.37 -10.68
CA VAL A 108 6.00 2.57 -10.08
C VAL A 108 5.89 1.90 -8.72
N ALA A 109 5.29 2.63 -7.77
CA ALA A 109 4.98 2.20 -6.43
C ALA A 109 3.49 1.90 -6.24
N ALA A 110 3.18 0.80 -5.57
CA ALA A 110 1.82 0.44 -5.18
C ALA A 110 1.78 -0.08 -3.73
N LEU A 111 1.15 0.70 -2.84
CA LEU A 111 1.09 0.43 -1.40
C LEU A 111 -0.33 0.57 -0.85
N PRO A 112 -1.25 -0.37 -1.14
CA PRO A 112 -2.63 -0.29 -0.68
C PRO A 112 -2.73 -0.43 0.84
N VAL A 113 -3.84 0.02 1.41
CA VAL A 113 -4.25 -0.46 2.75
C VAL A 113 -4.77 -1.90 2.63
N PRO A 114 -4.60 -2.78 3.62
CA PRO A 114 -5.07 -4.16 3.54
C PRO A 114 -6.54 -4.27 4.00
N TYR A 115 -7.42 -3.44 3.43
CA TYR A 115 -8.85 -3.48 3.68
C TYR A 115 -9.61 -3.71 2.36
N ARG A 116 -10.69 -4.49 2.41
CA ARG A 116 -11.55 -4.81 1.27
C ARG A 116 -12.45 -3.62 0.93
N THR A 117 -11.90 -2.70 0.16
CA THR A 117 -12.67 -1.60 -0.46
C THR A 117 -13.34 -2.07 -1.75
N HIS A 118 -14.42 -1.39 -2.15
CA HIS A 118 -15.15 -1.68 -3.38
C HIS A 118 -15.59 -0.38 -4.08
N ALA A 119 -16.26 -0.47 -5.23
CA ALA A 119 -16.48 0.70 -6.10
C ALA A 119 -17.29 1.82 -5.42
N GLU A 120 -18.29 1.45 -4.62
CA GLU A 120 -19.18 2.35 -3.88
C GLU A 120 -18.48 2.95 -2.64
N GLU A 121 -17.59 2.19 -2.01
CA GLU A 121 -16.80 2.62 -0.85
C GLU A 121 -15.31 2.38 -1.14
N PRO A 122 -14.71 3.19 -2.03
CA PRO A 122 -13.39 2.90 -2.59
C PRO A 122 -12.24 3.09 -1.61
N THR A 123 -12.51 3.69 -0.45
CA THR A 123 -11.52 4.02 0.57
C THR A 123 -11.86 3.36 1.90
N PHE A 124 -10.86 3.00 2.70
CA PHE A 124 -11.12 2.46 4.04
C PHE A 124 -11.85 3.43 4.99
N GLN A 125 -11.77 4.75 4.72
CA GLN A 125 -12.54 5.76 5.47
C GLN A 125 -14.00 5.88 5.04
N SER A 126 -14.36 5.37 3.85
CA SER A 126 -15.74 5.39 3.34
C SER A 126 -16.53 4.14 3.68
N LEU A 127 -15.87 3.08 4.15
CA LEU A 127 -16.53 1.81 4.47
C LEU A 127 -17.67 1.99 5.47
N ARG A 128 -18.71 1.18 5.33
CA ARG A 128 -19.79 0.99 6.32
C ARG A 128 -19.93 -0.48 6.68
N ASP A 129 -20.32 -0.74 7.93
CA ASP A 129 -20.53 -2.11 8.42
C ASP A 129 -22.04 -2.43 8.42
N PRO A 130 -22.56 -3.18 7.44
CA PRO A 130 -23.97 -3.54 7.42
C PRO A 130 -24.34 -4.55 8.51
N ASP A 131 -23.37 -5.29 9.04
CA ASP A 131 -23.57 -6.40 9.98
C ASP A 131 -23.56 -5.93 11.44
N TYR A 132 -23.07 -4.72 11.73
CA TYR A 132 -23.02 -4.17 13.08
C TYR A 132 -23.65 -2.77 13.21
N GLN A 133 -24.75 -2.72 13.95
CA GLN A 133 -25.47 -1.49 14.30
C GLN A 133 -25.00 -1.03 15.69
N GLY A 134 -24.16 0.00 15.77
CA GLY A 134 -23.64 0.49 17.06
C GLY A 134 -22.32 1.25 17.00
N LEU A 135 -21.78 1.49 15.81
CA LEU A 135 -20.54 2.25 15.65
C LEU A 135 -20.75 3.73 15.99
N PRO A 136 -19.77 4.39 16.62
CA PRO A 136 -19.71 5.84 16.67
C PRO A 136 -19.80 6.43 15.25
N ASP A 137 -20.67 7.42 15.06
CA ASP A 137 -20.89 8.10 13.77
C ASP A 137 -21.23 7.17 12.58
N ASP A 138 -21.74 5.97 12.90
CA ASP A 138 -22.09 4.92 11.93
C ASP A 138 -20.88 4.47 11.07
N ARG A 139 -19.65 4.72 11.54
CA ARG A 139 -18.43 4.58 10.71
C ARG A 139 -17.41 3.62 11.34
N PRO A 140 -16.94 2.61 10.60
CA PRO A 140 -15.88 1.71 11.06
C PRO A 140 -14.53 2.43 11.26
N PHE A 141 -14.18 3.32 10.35
CA PHE A 141 -12.92 4.05 10.43
C PHE A 141 -12.89 5.01 11.64
N PRO A 142 -11.81 5.06 12.44
CA PRO A 142 -10.59 4.24 12.33
C PRO A 142 -10.55 3.03 13.29
N THR A 143 -11.61 2.75 14.05
CA THR A 143 -11.54 1.90 15.25
C THR A 143 -12.23 0.54 15.16
N ALA A 144 -12.94 0.25 14.07
CA ALA A 144 -13.68 -0.99 13.87
C ALA A 144 -13.49 -1.56 12.44
N LEU A 145 -12.26 -1.48 11.92
CA LEU A 145 -11.94 -1.92 10.56
C LEU A 145 -11.66 -3.43 10.44
N ASP A 146 -11.62 -4.15 11.56
CA ASP A 146 -11.27 -5.57 11.66
C ASP A 146 -12.05 -6.45 10.66
N PRO A 147 -13.38 -6.32 10.50
CA PRO A 147 -14.15 -7.17 9.57
C PRO A 147 -13.75 -7.00 8.10
N PHE A 148 -13.19 -5.84 7.75
CA PHE A 148 -12.85 -5.50 6.37
C PHE A 148 -11.43 -5.92 6.00
N THR A 149 -10.63 -6.43 6.94
CA THR A 149 -9.22 -6.74 6.69
C THR A 149 -9.06 -7.81 5.62
N CYS A 150 -8.27 -7.50 4.59
CA CYS A 150 -7.84 -8.47 3.58
C CYS A 150 -7.04 -9.58 4.26
N ASN A 151 -7.22 -10.82 3.81
CA ASN A 151 -6.34 -11.90 4.20
C ASN A 151 -5.01 -11.82 3.43
N ARG A 152 -4.04 -12.63 3.87
CA ARG A 152 -2.69 -12.63 3.30
C ARG A 152 -2.62 -13.06 1.83
N TYR A 153 -3.58 -13.87 1.38
CA TYR A 153 -3.63 -14.37 0.00
C TYR A 153 -4.15 -13.28 -0.95
N GLU A 154 -5.12 -12.48 -0.52
CA GLU A 154 -5.61 -11.33 -1.30
C GLU A 154 -4.50 -10.31 -1.59
N LEU A 155 -3.61 -10.06 -0.61
CA LEU A 155 -2.45 -9.19 -0.82
C LEU A 155 -1.37 -9.84 -1.71
N ALA A 156 -1.24 -11.16 -1.67
CA ALA A 156 -0.36 -11.90 -2.57
C ALA A 156 -0.88 -11.87 -4.02
N ASP A 157 -2.19 -12.00 -4.23
CA ASP A 157 -2.83 -11.85 -5.54
C ASP A 157 -2.61 -10.45 -6.10
N PHE A 158 -2.89 -9.41 -5.30
CA PHE A 158 -2.60 -8.04 -5.68
C PHE A 158 -1.14 -7.82 -6.07
N ALA A 159 -0.19 -8.37 -5.30
CA ALA A 159 1.23 -8.23 -5.59
C ALA A 159 1.57 -8.84 -6.96
N ARG A 160 1.06 -10.04 -7.27
CA ARG A 160 1.24 -10.68 -8.57
C ARG A 160 0.64 -9.85 -9.70
N ASP A 161 -0.63 -9.45 -9.54
CA ASP A 161 -1.35 -8.69 -10.57
C ASP A 161 -0.64 -7.36 -10.85
N ALA A 162 -0.26 -6.61 -9.82
CA ALA A 162 0.47 -5.35 -9.99
C ALA A 162 1.89 -5.56 -10.54
N HIS A 163 2.57 -6.67 -10.20
CA HIS A 163 3.86 -7.01 -10.79
C HIS A 163 3.74 -7.33 -12.28
N GLU A 164 2.69 -8.03 -12.70
CA GLU A 164 2.40 -8.28 -14.13
C GLU A 164 2.16 -6.97 -14.91
N LEU A 165 1.68 -5.91 -14.25
CA LEU A 165 1.59 -4.58 -14.85
C LEU A 165 2.96 -3.88 -14.99
N GLY A 166 4.00 -4.33 -14.28
CA GLY A 166 5.31 -3.69 -14.26
C GLY A 166 5.52 -2.73 -13.09
N VAL A 167 4.78 -2.90 -11.98
CA VAL A 167 5.08 -2.23 -10.70
C VAL A 167 6.38 -2.78 -10.12
N ASN A 168 7.15 -1.90 -9.47
CA ASN A 168 8.52 -2.20 -9.03
C ASN A 168 8.68 -2.06 -7.51
N TYR A 169 7.96 -1.12 -6.91
CA TYR A 169 8.02 -0.82 -5.49
C TYR A 169 6.71 -1.26 -4.82
N PHE A 170 6.79 -2.26 -3.94
CA PHE A 170 5.63 -2.81 -3.25
C PHE A 170 5.68 -2.55 -1.76
N GLY A 171 4.52 -2.31 -1.18
CA GLY A 171 4.33 -2.22 0.26
C GLY A 171 2.87 -2.39 0.62
N VAL A 172 2.56 -2.22 1.90
CA VAL A 172 1.19 -2.18 2.42
C VAL A 172 1.15 -1.08 3.48
N CYS A 173 0.13 -0.24 3.42
CA CYS A 173 0.04 0.98 4.23
C CYS A 173 -0.70 0.73 5.56
N CYS A 174 -1.50 1.69 6.03
CA CYS A 174 -2.23 1.60 7.30
C CYS A 174 -3.00 0.28 7.45
N GLY A 175 -2.86 -0.38 8.61
CA GLY A 175 -3.43 -1.70 8.86
C GLY A 175 -2.53 -2.88 8.47
N ALA A 176 -1.38 -2.62 7.83
CA ALA A 176 -0.41 -3.66 7.53
C ALA A 176 0.08 -4.35 8.80
N ALA A 177 0.19 -5.67 8.73
CA ALA A 177 0.80 -6.50 9.74
C ALA A 177 1.96 -7.28 9.08
N PRO A 178 2.92 -7.80 9.86
CA PRO A 178 4.09 -8.50 9.30
C PRO A 178 3.75 -9.63 8.33
N HIS A 179 2.62 -10.30 8.51
CA HIS A 179 2.18 -11.38 7.63
C HIS A 179 1.66 -10.86 6.27
N HIS A 180 1.10 -9.65 6.19
CA HIS A 180 0.72 -9.02 4.91
C HIS A 180 1.96 -8.74 4.07
N ILE A 181 2.95 -8.04 4.65
CA ILE A 181 4.21 -7.70 3.97
C ILE A 181 4.95 -8.96 3.52
N ARG A 182 5.00 -9.99 4.37
CA ARG A 182 5.62 -11.27 4.01
C ARG A 182 4.92 -11.93 2.83
N SER A 183 3.58 -11.97 2.82
CA SER A 183 2.86 -12.58 1.70
C SER A 183 3.02 -11.82 0.39
N VAL A 184 3.11 -10.48 0.42
CA VAL A 184 3.50 -9.69 -0.76
C VAL A 184 4.90 -10.09 -1.25
N ALA A 185 5.88 -10.18 -0.36
CA ALA A 185 7.25 -10.54 -0.73
C ALA A 185 7.36 -11.97 -1.30
N GLU A 186 6.73 -12.94 -0.64
CA GLU A 186 6.74 -14.36 -1.06
C GLU A 186 5.97 -14.56 -2.37
N ALA A 187 4.89 -13.82 -2.61
CA ALA A 187 4.15 -13.87 -3.86
C ALA A 187 5.00 -13.45 -5.06
N LEU A 188 5.99 -12.57 -4.83
CA LEU A 188 6.97 -12.11 -5.82
C LEU A 188 8.25 -12.96 -5.82
N GLY A 189 8.20 -14.17 -5.25
CA GLY A 189 9.31 -15.13 -5.26
C GLY A 189 10.45 -14.80 -4.29
N ARG A 190 10.28 -13.83 -3.39
CA ARG A 190 11.30 -13.51 -2.38
C ARG A 190 11.19 -14.42 -1.17
N THR A 191 12.31 -14.65 -0.50
CA THR A 191 12.36 -15.38 0.78
C THR A 191 13.03 -14.50 1.85
N PRO A 192 12.35 -13.45 2.35
CA PRO A 192 12.90 -12.62 3.41
C PRO A 192 13.18 -13.42 4.70
N PRO A 193 14.03 -12.93 5.63
CA PRO A 193 14.26 -13.60 6.91
C PRO A 193 12.98 -13.91 7.70
N ALA A 194 11.93 -13.09 7.52
CA ALA A 194 10.63 -13.31 8.13
C ALA A 194 9.83 -14.49 7.54
N SER A 195 10.23 -15.05 6.39
CA SER A 195 9.64 -16.26 5.78
C SER A 195 9.71 -17.48 6.67
N ARG A 196 10.63 -17.52 7.64
CA ARG A 196 10.65 -18.56 8.69
C ARG A 196 9.37 -18.62 9.54
N TYR A 197 8.56 -17.56 9.52
CA TYR A 197 7.29 -17.46 10.23
C TYR A 197 6.07 -17.67 9.31
N THR A 198 6.28 -18.13 8.07
CA THR A 198 5.19 -18.53 7.19
C THR A 198 4.46 -19.73 7.76
N ALA A 199 3.14 -19.74 7.58
CA ALA A 199 2.30 -20.80 8.12
C ALA A 199 2.63 -22.11 7.42
N ASP A 200 3.08 -23.10 8.19
CA ASP A 200 3.31 -24.45 7.73
C ASP A 200 2.04 -25.28 7.94
N MET A 201 1.19 -25.33 6.91
CA MET A 201 -0.06 -26.09 6.99
C MET A 201 0.16 -27.58 7.14
N SER A 202 1.34 -28.13 6.77
CA SER A 202 1.63 -29.54 7.01
C SER A 202 1.60 -29.89 8.50
N LYS A 203 1.78 -28.90 9.39
CA LYS A 203 1.75 -29.06 10.85
C LYS A 203 0.44 -28.62 11.49
N HIS A 204 -0.57 -28.26 10.71
CA HIS A 204 -1.87 -27.89 11.27
C HIS A 204 -2.49 -29.09 11.98
N ALA A 205 -2.96 -28.92 13.22
CA ALA A 205 -3.39 -30.04 14.08
C ALA A 205 -4.45 -30.94 13.42
N PHE A 206 -5.39 -30.34 12.69
CA PHE A 206 -6.51 -31.05 12.04
C PHE A 206 -6.32 -31.25 10.53
N LEU A 207 -5.64 -30.32 9.87
CA LEU A 207 -5.62 -30.24 8.39
C LEU A 207 -4.22 -30.49 7.82
N GLY A 208 -3.25 -30.77 8.68
CA GLY A 208 -1.87 -31.00 8.29
C GLY A 208 -1.61 -32.44 7.87
N THR A 209 -0.45 -32.66 7.27
CA THR A 209 -0.01 -33.93 6.68
C THR A 209 1.26 -34.47 7.32
N ASP A 210 1.82 -33.78 8.32
CA ASP A 210 3.04 -34.20 9.03
C ASP A 210 2.79 -35.51 9.79
N SER A 211 3.71 -36.47 9.64
CA SER A 211 3.63 -37.80 10.26
C SER A 211 3.56 -37.81 11.79
N THR A 212 3.93 -36.70 12.44
CA THR A 212 3.90 -36.55 13.90
C THR A 212 2.52 -36.16 14.44
N LEU A 213 1.55 -35.85 13.57
CA LEU A 213 0.20 -35.45 13.97
C LEU A 213 -0.59 -36.62 14.55
N LYS A 214 -1.40 -36.36 15.58
CA LYS A 214 -2.25 -37.38 16.20
C LYS A 214 -3.43 -37.72 15.30
N GLN A 215 -3.61 -39.01 15.01
CA GLN A 215 -4.71 -39.52 14.19
C GLN A 215 -6.09 -39.05 14.66
N ALA A 216 -6.31 -38.96 15.97
CA ALA A 216 -7.58 -38.47 16.54
C ALA A 216 -7.94 -37.05 16.10
N TYR A 217 -6.97 -36.16 15.83
CA TYR A 217 -7.24 -34.83 15.30
C TYR A 217 -7.53 -34.87 13.79
N GLN A 218 -6.86 -35.74 13.05
CA GLN A 218 -7.05 -35.93 11.61
C GLN A 218 -8.45 -36.50 11.31
N GLU A 219 -8.89 -37.48 12.09
CA GLU A 219 -10.26 -38.04 11.98
C GLU A 219 -11.36 -37.04 12.34
N TYR A 220 -11.01 -35.97 13.08
CA TYR A 220 -11.96 -34.91 13.41
C TYR A 220 -12.06 -33.84 12.32
N ALA A 221 -11.12 -33.80 11.37
CA ALA A 221 -11.05 -32.78 10.32
C ALA A 221 -12.36 -32.66 9.53
N ASP A 222 -13.00 -33.78 9.21
CA ASP A 222 -14.26 -33.84 8.45
C ASP A 222 -15.48 -33.28 9.20
N LYS A 223 -15.32 -32.93 10.48
CA LYS A 223 -16.39 -32.37 11.34
C LYS A 223 -16.24 -30.88 11.62
N LEU A 224 -15.19 -30.23 11.09
CA LEU A 224 -14.98 -28.78 11.16
C LEU A 224 -15.86 -28.04 10.15
#